data_AF-A0A5K1H7G5-F1
#
_entry.id   AF-A0A5K1H7G5-F1
#
_cell.length_a   1.000
_cell.length_b   1.000
_cell.length_c   1.000
_cell.angle_alpha   90.00
_cell.angle_beta   90.00
_cell.angle_gamma   90.00
#
_symmetry.space_group_name_H-M   'P 1'
#
loop_
_entity.id
_entity.type
_entity.pdbx_description
1 polymer ?
#
loop_
_entity_poly.entity_id
_entity_poly.type
_entity_poly.pdbx_seq_one_letter_code
_entity_poly.pdbx_strand_id
1 'polypeptide(L)'
;NLSLPTNHNLLSTDIINESTQAYDFITKEIIEFQKYKRMEEDEEEFDDWVPCETEEGRYRTLKPQYINRKRVTIEWNKYNTMHYNDDNPPPKTIQGYKFNIFYPDLYDKQKTPQYYLETTESPDYCIIKFKAGPPYKDIAFKILRKEWDFTEKSGFESIFHKGILQLYFNFKKPKFRI
;
A
#
# COMPACT_ATOMS: atom_id res chain seq x y z
N ASN A 1 -47.94 38.20 -3.66
CA ASN A 1 -47.60 37.66 -2.32
C ASN A 1 -47.43 36.15 -2.39
N LEU A 2 -46.32 35.68 -1.81
CA LEU A 2 -45.91 34.29 -1.51
C LEU A 2 -44.70 33.77 -2.31
N SER A 3 -43.52 34.27 -1.94
CA SER A 3 -42.23 33.61 -2.12
C SER A 3 -42.09 32.45 -1.12
N LEU A 4 -41.64 31.28 -1.60
CA LEU A 4 -41.29 30.14 -0.75
C LEU A 4 -40.03 30.44 0.08
N PRO A 5 -39.91 29.91 1.32
CA PRO A 5 -38.73 30.16 2.16
C PRO A 5 -37.53 29.34 1.67
N THR A 6 -36.42 30.02 1.41
CA THR A 6 -35.11 29.42 1.18
C THR A 6 -34.60 28.83 2.50
N ASN A 7 -34.41 27.51 2.56
CA ASN A 7 -33.74 26.86 3.69
C ASN A 7 -32.25 27.26 3.70
N HIS A 8 -31.90 28.23 4.55
CA HIS A 8 -30.52 28.46 4.96
C HIS A 8 -30.11 27.40 6.00
N ASN A 9 -29.77 26.19 5.54
CA ASN A 9 -28.90 25.31 6.31
C ASN A 9 -27.44 25.64 5.96
N LEU A 10 -26.98 26.80 6.46
CA LEU A 10 -25.56 27.08 6.60
C LEU A 10 -25.08 26.37 7.87
N LEU A 11 -24.83 25.06 7.78
CA LEU A 11 -23.82 24.47 8.64
C LEU A 11 -22.50 25.15 8.24
N SER A 12 -21.99 26.00 9.11
CA SER A 12 -20.85 26.89 8.90
C SER A 12 -19.76 26.20 8.08
N THR A 13 -19.58 26.66 6.84
CA THR A 13 -18.53 26.20 5.92
C THR A 13 -17.13 26.30 6.54
N ASP A 14 -16.97 27.18 7.53
CA ASP A 14 -15.71 27.44 8.21
C ASP A 14 -15.24 26.26 9.09
N ILE A 15 -16.16 25.54 9.75
CA ILE A 15 -15.82 24.38 10.61
C ILE A 15 -15.42 23.15 9.76
N ILE A 16 -16.08 22.97 8.62
CA ILE A 16 -15.77 21.89 7.67
C ILE A 16 -14.42 22.18 6.97
N ASN A 17 -14.13 23.46 6.70
CA ASN A 17 -12.91 23.87 6.01
C ASN A 17 -11.67 23.80 6.94
N GLU A 18 -11.79 24.20 8.20
CA GLU A 18 -10.70 24.06 9.18
C GLU A 18 -10.36 22.59 9.48
N SER A 19 -11.38 21.74 9.65
CA SER A 19 -11.13 20.30 9.85
C SER A 19 -10.47 19.67 8.62
N THR A 20 -10.92 20.02 7.41
CA THR A 20 -10.32 19.52 6.15
C THR A 20 -8.86 19.98 5.98
N GLN A 21 -8.56 21.24 6.28
CA GLN A 21 -7.18 21.77 6.24
C GLN A 21 -6.26 21.12 7.29
N ALA A 22 -6.77 20.89 8.51
CA ALA A 22 -6.03 20.18 9.55
C ALA A 22 -5.75 18.71 9.16
N TYR A 23 -6.71 18.02 8.53
CA TYR A 23 -6.49 16.67 8.00
C TYR A 23 -5.44 16.63 6.89
N ASP A 24 -5.43 17.62 5.99
CA ASP A 24 -4.45 17.71 4.89
C ASP A 24 -3.04 17.97 5.43
N PHE A 25 -2.90 18.86 6.43
CA PHE A 25 -1.62 19.10 7.11
C PHE A 25 -1.09 17.84 7.81
N ILE A 26 -1.94 17.18 8.61
CA ILE A 26 -1.58 15.94 9.32
C ILE A 26 -1.19 14.85 8.33
N THR A 27 -1.91 14.71 7.21
CA THR A 27 -1.60 13.64 6.25
C THR A 27 -0.30 13.91 5.50
N LYS A 28 -0.02 15.18 5.15
CA LYS A 28 1.26 15.58 4.56
C LYS A 28 2.43 15.30 5.50
N GLU A 29 2.29 15.65 6.77
CA GLU A 29 3.29 15.37 7.80
C GLU A 29 3.50 13.87 7.98
N ILE A 30 2.43 13.05 7.97
CA ILE A 30 2.58 11.59 8.04
C ILE A 30 3.27 11.04 6.79
N ILE A 31 2.93 11.52 5.59
CA ILE A 31 3.61 11.10 4.35
C ILE A 31 5.11 11.42 4.45
N GLU A 32 5.44 12.63 4.89
CA GLU A 32 6.82 13.07 5.04
C GLU A 32 7.57 12.25 6.09
N PHE A 33 6.94 12.01 7.24
CA PHE A 33 7.48 11.13 8.27
C PHE A 33 7.71 9.71 7.76
N GLN A 34 6.78 9.14 6.99
CA GLN A 34 6.95 7.79 6.42
C GLN A 34 8.06 7.74 5.36
N LYS A 35 8.28 8.83 4.60
CA LYS A 35 9.41 8.95 3.68
C LYS A 35 10.74 8.98 4.41
N TYR A 36 10.83 9.73 5.52
CA TYR A 36 12.06 9.86 6.30
C TYR A 36 12.23 8.80 7.38
N LYS A 37 11.22 7.96 7.61
CA LYS A 37 11.31 6.82 8.53
C LYS A 37 12.41 5.88 8.02
N ARG A 38 13.49 5.78 8.79
CA ARG A 38 14.65 4.94 8.48
C ARG A 38 14.19 3.52 8.09
N MET A 39 14.71 3.01 6.98
CA MET A 39 14.49 1.63 6.55
C MET A 39 15.20 0.67 7.50
N GLU A 40 14.57 -0.47 7.75
CA GLU A 40 15.25 -1.60 8.42
C GLU A 40 16.36 -2.13 7.49
N GLU A 41 17.36 -2.81 8.05
CA GLU A 41 18.52 -3.31 7.28
C GLU A 41 18.12 -4.31 6.19
N ASP A 42 16.98 -4.99 6.37
CA ASP A 42 16.41 -5.96 5.45
C ASP A 42 15.28 -5.39 4.59
N GLU A 43 15.10 -4.06 4.56
CA GLU A 43 14.13 -3.38 3.70
C GLU A 43 14.79 -2.64 2.54
N GLU A 44 14.19 -2.75 1.36
CA GLU A 44 14.55 -1.98 0.17
C GLU A 44 13.30 -1.32 -0.42
N GLU A 45 13.44 -0.13 -1.00
CA GLU A 45 12.36 0.47 -1.78
C GLU A 45 12.08 -0.34 -3.06
N PHE A 46 10.82 -0.33 -3.51
CA PHE A 46 10.46 -0.91 -4.81
C PHE A 46 9.32 -0.14 -5.47
N ASP A 47 9.30 -0.11 -6.81
CA ASP A 47 8.27 0.57 -7.60
C ASP A 47 8.00 -0.17 -8.92
N ASP A 48 7.69 -1.48 -8.82
CA ASP A 48 7.30 -2.30 -9.98
C ASP A 48 5.84 -2.02 -10.37
N TRP A 49 5.53 -0.77 -10.70
CA TRP A 49 4.19 -0.31 -11.07
C TRP A 49 3.71 -0.90 -12.40
N VAL A 50 2.42 -1.25 -12.45
CA VAL A 50 1.76 -1.77 -13.64
C VAL A 50 0.58 -0.87 -14.01
N PRO A 51 0.45 -0.44 -15.27
CA PRO A 51 -0.73 0.27 -15.74
C PRO A 51 -1.98 -0.58 -15.51
N CYS A 52 -3.00 -0.02 -14.86
CA CYS A 52 -4.29 -0.67 -14.72
C CYS A 52 -5.43 0.29 -15.05
N GLU A 53 -6.44 -0.21 -15.75
CA GLU A 53 -7.63 0.56 -16.06
C GLU A 53 -8.47 0.73 -14.79
N THR A 54 -8.87 1.97 -14.55
CA THR A 54 -9.88 2.32 -13.55
C THR A 54 -11.22 2.37 -14.29
N GLU A 55 -12.24 1.70 -13.76
CA GLU A 55 -13.59 1.71 -14.35
C GLU A 55 -14.05 3.15 -14.62
N GLU A 56 -14.37 3.45 -15.89
CA GLU A 56 -14.78 4.77 -16.35
C GLU A 56 -16.13 5.19 -15.73
N GLY A 57 -16.34 6.51 -15.57
CA GLY A 57 -17.65 7.07 -15.18
C GLY A 57 -17.78 7.60 -13.76
N ARG A 58 -16.70 7.65 -12.97
CA ARG A 58 -16.68 8.33 -11.67
C ARG A 58 -15.48 9.26 -11.62
N TYR A 59 -15.63 10.47 -11.07
CA TYR A 59 -14.64 11.54 -10.92
C TYR A 59 -13.30 11.09 -10.29
N ARG A 60 -12.52 10.26 -10.98
CA ARG A 60 -11.30 9.59 -10.51
C ARG A 60 -10.10 10.08 -11.32
N THR A 61 -9.60 11.25 -10.94
CA THR A 61 -8.52 11.93 -11.67
C THR A 61 -7.17 11.81 -10.96
N LEU A 62 -7.16 11.57 -9.65
CA LEU A 62 -5.95 11.63 -8.83
C LEU A 62 -5.24 10.26 -8.77
N LYS A 63 -3.93 10.26 -8.97
CA LYS A 63 -3.10 9.08 -8.65
C LYS A 63 -2.76 9.15 -7.15
N PRO A 64 -3.06 8.12 -6.35
CA PRO A 64 -2.66 8.11 -4.93
C PRO A 64 -1.13 8.11 -4.80
N GLN A 65 -0.64 8.72 -3.74
CA GLN A 65 0.77 8.60 -3.37
C GLN A 65 0.97 7.25 -2.67
N TYR A 66 2.18 6.70 -2.74
CA TYR A 66 2.52 5.46 -2.06
C TYR A 66 4.00 5.43 -1.68
N ILE A 67 4.31 4.63 -0.66
CA ILE A 67 5.66 4.26 -0.24
C ILE A 67 5.67 2.74 -0.12
N ASN A 68 6.48 2.12 -0.97
CA ASN A 68 6.50 0.69 -1.15
C ASN A 68 7.88 0.17 -0.78
N ARG A 69 7.93 -0.83 0.12
CA ARG A 69 9.15 -1.50 0.54
C ARG A 69 9.03 -3.00 0.37
N LYS A 70 10.10 -3.65 -0.06
CA LYS A 70 10.24 -5.11 -0.12
C LYS A 70 11.20 -5.53 0.97
N ARG A 71 10.87 -6.62 1.66
CA ARG A 71 11.76 -7.24 2.63
C ARG A 71 12.65 -8.24 1.89
N VAL A 72 13.96 -8.16 2.09
CA VAL A 72 14.95 -9.00 1.41
C VAL A 72 15.86 -9.68 2.42
N THR A 73 16.26 -10.91 2.14
CA THR A 73 17.21 -11.63 2.99
C THR A 73 18.22 -12.41 2.16
N ILE A 74 19.40 -12.63 2.73
CA ILE A 74 20.44 -13.48 2.18
C ILE A 74 20.32 -14.82 2.91
N GLU A 75 19.99 -15.88 2.19
CA GLU A 75 19.82 -17.21 2.77
C GLU A 75 21.09 -18.05 2.56
N TRP A 76 21.76 -18.41 3.66
CA TRP A 76 22.92 -19.32 3.63
C TRP A 76 22.46 -20.77 3.76
N ASN A 77 22.07 -21.37 2.63
CA ASN A 77 21.81 -22.81 2.54
C ASN A 77 23.09 -23.58 2.17
N LYS A 78 23.09 -24.93 2.29
CA LYS A 78 24.27 -25.78 2.02
C LYS A 78 24.89 -25.51 0.63
N TYR A 79 24.06 -25.29 -0.38
CA TYR A 79 24.53 -24.97 -1.73
C TYR A 79 25.20 -23.58 -1.76
N ASN A 80 24.55 -22.58 -1.18
CA ASN A 80 25.05 -21.22 -1.14
C ASN A 80 26.37 -21.12 -0.36
N THR A 81 26.50 -21.82 0.77
CA THR A 81 27.76 -21.89 1.54
C THR A 81 28.92 -22.48 0.74
N MET A 82 28.66 -23.35 -0.25
CA MET A 82 29.70 -23.93 -1.10
C MET A 82 30.13 -23.03 -2.26
N HIS A 83 29.30 -22.06 -2.65
CA HIS A 83 29.49 -21.26 -3.87
C HIS A 83 29.66 -19.75 -3.62
N TYR A 84 29.31 -19.27 -2.42
CA TYR A 84 29.38 -17.87 -2.03
C TYR A 84 30.18 -17.72 -0.73
N ASN A 85 30.68 -16.52 -0.48
CA ASN A 85 31.44 -16.15 0.72
C ASN A 85 31.04 -14.73 1.16
N ASP A 86 31.64 -14.23 2.25
CA ASP A 86 31.26 -12.92 2.80
C ASP A 86 31.52 -11.75 1.83
N ASP A 87 32.54 -11.86 0.98
CA ASP A 87 32.88 -10.84 -0.02
C ASP A 87 31.98 -10.89 -1.28
N ASN A 88 31.39 -12.06 -1.56
CA ASN A 88 30.47 -12.30 -2.66
C ASN A 88 29.28 -13.12 -2.16
N PRO A 89 28.34 -12.49 -1.43
CA PRO A 89 27.21 -13.19 -0.82
C PRO A 89 26.21 -13.68 -1.87
N PRO A 90 25.35 -14.66 -1.53
CA PRO A 90 24.33 -15.14 -2.45
C PRO A 90 23.30 -14.05 -2.77
N PRO A 91 22.60 -14.16 -3.92
CA PRO A 91 21.55 -13.22 -4.29
C PRO A 91 20.48 -13.08 -3.21
N LYS A 92 20.05 -11.85 -2.97
CA LYS A 92 18.97 -11.53 -2.03
C LYS A 92 17.65 -12.14 -2.51
N THR A 93 16.92 -12.75 -1.57
CA THR A 93 15.58 -13.30 -1.79
C THR A 93 14.53 -12.43 -1.12
N ILE A 94 13.47 -12.09 -1.85
CA ILE A 94 12.34 -11.33 -1.32
C ILE A 94 11.53 -12.22 -0.36
N GLN A 95 11.34 -11.72 0.87
CA GLN A 95 10.60 -12.36 1.96
C GLN A 95 9.20 -11.78 2.15
N GLY A 96 8.92 -10.59 1.65
CA GLY A 96 7.64 -9.93 1.87
C GLY A 96 7.58 -8.54 1.28
N TYR A 97 6.42 -7.91 1.40
CA TYR A 97 6.17 -6.56 0.90
C TYR A 97 5.45 -5.74 1.97
N LYS A 98 5.75 -4.45 1.98
CA LYS A 98 5.09 -3.42 2.78
C LYS A 98 4.60 -2.31 1.85
N PHE A 99 3.28 -2.17 1.76
CA PHE A 99 2.62 -1.12 1.01
C PHE A 99 2.06 -0.09 1.98
N ASN A 100 2.40 1.18 1.76
CA ASN A 100 1.74 2.32 2.38
C ASN A 100 1.14 3.17 1.26
N ILE A 101 -0.18 3.18 1.11
CA ILE A 101 -0.87 3.91 0.05
C ILE A 101 -1.74 4.99 0.67
N PHE A 102 -1.61 6.21 0.18
CA PHE A 102 -2.19 7.41 0.76
C PHE A 102 -3.42 7.86 -0.03
N TYR A 103 -4.53 7.98 0.69
CA TYR A 103 -5.85 8.36 0.26
C TYR A 103 -6.50 9.43 1.18
N PRO A 104 -5.84 10.57 1.49
CA PRO A 104 -6.38 11.62 2.36
C PRO A 104 -7.75 12.17 1.91
N ASP A 105 -7.93 12.30 0.60
CA ASP A 105 -9.03 13.04 -0.02
C ASP A 105 -10.20 12.13 -0.43
N LEU A 106 -10.30 10.92 0.14
CA LEU A 106 -11.42 10.03 -0.15
C LEU A 106 -12.73 10.73 0.16
N TYR A 107 -13.62 10.75 -0.83
CA TYR A 107 -14.94 11.35 -0.67
C TYR A 107 -15.75 10.65 0.44
N ASP A 108 -15.72 9.31 0.42
CA ASP A 108 -16.28 8.48 1.47
C ASP A 108 -15.16 7.83 2.27
N LYS A 109 -14.86 8.42 3.44
CA LYS A 109 -13.82 7.93 4.36
C LYS A 109 -14.23 6.67 5.12
N GLN A 110 -15.51 6.28 5.09
CA GLN A 110 -15.97 5.02 5.70
C GLN A 110 -15.71 3.83 4.77
N LYS A 111 -15.62 4.07 3.46
CA LYS A 111 -15.34 3.02 2.49
C LYS A 111 -13.84 2.72 2.40
N THR A 112 -13.45 1.59 2.98
CA THR A 112 -12.08 1.09 2.94
C THR A 112 -11.64 0.73 1.51
N PRO A 113 -10.46 1.19 1.06
CA PRO A 113 -9.84 0.70 -0.16
C PRO A 113 -9.63 -0.82 -0.11
N GLN A 114 -9.79 -1.48 -1.25
CA GLN A 114 -9.65 -2.94 -1.37
C GLN A 114 -8.48 -3.30 -2.27
N TYR A 115 -7.92 -4.49 -2.08
CA TYR A 115 -6.89 -5.02 -2.95
C TYR A 115 -7.29 -6.39 -3.51
N TYR A 116 -6.79 -6.69 -4.71
CA TYR A 116 -7.04 -7.95 -5.41
C TYR A 116 -5.74 -8.47 -6.01
N LEU A 117 -5.63 -9.80 -6.13
CA LEU A 117 -4.50 -10.45 -6.79
C LEU A 117 -4.95 -10.99 -8.15
N GLU A 118 -4.26 -10.55 -9.19
CA GLU A 118 -4.47 -10.99 -10.58
C GLU A 118 -3.28 -11.84 -11.02
N THR A 119 -3.55 -12.97 -11.69
CA THR A 119 -2.50 -13.84 -12.21
C THR A 119 -1.84 -13.23 -13.44
N THR A 120 -0.53 -13.38 -13.57
CA THR A 120 0.20 -13.02 -14.80
C THR A 120 0.49 -14.25 -15.65
N GLU A 121 1.01 -14.04 -16.87
CA GLU A 121 1.51 -15.12 -17.73
C GLU A 121 2.67 -15.89 -17.07
N SER A 122 3.46 -15.21 -16.23
CA SER A 122 4.54 -15.84 -15.48
C SER A 122 3.99 -16.45 -14.17
N PRO A 123 4.25 -17.74 -13.90
CA PRO A 123 3.74 -18.39 -12.69
C PRO A 123 4.36 -17.83 -11.41
N ASP A 124 5.54 -17.20 -11.50
CA ASP A 124 6.31 -16.70 -10.36
C ASP A 124 5.81 -15.33 -9.86
N TYR A 125 4.98 -14.65 -10.65
CA TYR A 125 4.52 -13.29 -10.36
C TYR A 125 2.99 -13.16 -10.43
N CYS A 126 2.45 -12.27 -9.59
CA CYS A 126 1.08 -11.80 -9.66
C CYS A 126 1.05 -10.27 -9.64
N ILE A 127 -0.07 -9.69 -10.03
CA ILE A 127 -0.32 -8.26 -9.93
C ILE A 127 -1.22 -8.02 -8.72
N ILE A 128 -0.79 -7.18 -7.79
CA ILE A 128 -1.65 -6.68 -6.72
C ILE A 128 -2.27 -5.35 -7.16
N LYS A 129 -3.60 -5.32 -7.28
CA LYS A 129 -4.37 -4.13 -7.69
C LYS A 129 -5.10 -3.55 -6.50
N PHE A 130 -4.87 -2.28 -6.21
CA PHE A 130 -5.55 -1.50 -5.17
C PHE A 130 -6.64 -0.64 -5.81
N LYS A 131 -7.88 -0.84 -5.35
CA LYS A 131 -9.06 -0.08 -5.75
C LYS A 131 -9.53 0.79 -4.60
N ALA A 132 -9.73 2.07 -4.90
CA ALA A 132 -10.27 3.04 -3.94
C ALA A 132 -11.54 3.72 -4.49
N GLY A 133 -12.14 4.58 -3.67
CA GLY A 133 -13.21 5.46 -4.11
C GLY A 133 -12.69 6.72 -4.84
N PRO A 134 -13.59 7.51 -5.46
CA PRO A 134 -13.25 8.85 -5.92
C PRO A 134 -12.62 9.69 -4.80
N PRO A 135 -11.62 10.54 -5.10
CA PRO A 135 -11.14 10.93 -6.42
C PRO A 135 -9.98 10.08 -6.99
N TYR A 136 -9.65 8.96 -6.36
CA TYR A 136 -8.43 8.21 -6.69
C TYR A 136 -8.63 7.19 -7.82
N LYS A 137 -7.61 7.09 -8.68
CA LYS A 137 -7.45 6.01 -9.66
C LYS A 137 -6.97 4.74 -8.97
N ASP A 138 -7.31 3.61 -9.56
CA ASP A 138 -6.77 2.32 -9.16
C ASP A 138 -5.26 2.29 -9.47
N ILE A 139 -4.47 1.63 -8.62
CA ILE A 139 -3.04 1.41 -8.85
C ILE A 139 -2.71 -0.07 -8.74
N ALA A 140 -1.68 -0.52 -9.44
CA ALA A 140 -1.26 -1.91 -9.40
C ALA A 140 0.25 -2.06 -9.40
N PHE A 141 0.74 -3.14 -8.78
CA PHE A 141 2.16 -3.47 -8.70
C PHE A 141 2.38 -4.95 -9.01
N LYS A 142 3.50 -5.26 -9.65
CA LYS A 142 3.94 -6.64 -9.86
C LYS A 142 4.67 -7.12 -8.61
N ILE A 143 4.26 -8.27 -8.07
CA ILE A 143 4.88 -8.90 -6.89
C ILE A 143 5.11 -10.39 -7.12
N LEU A 144 5.95 -11.01 -6.29
CA LEU A 144 6.12 -12.47 -6.31
C LEU A 144 4.83 -13.19 -5.88
N ARG A 145 4.47 -14.23 -6.63
CA ARG A 145 3.34 -15.12 -6.33
C ARG A 145 3.80 -16.21 -5.36
N LYS A 146 3.77 -15.90 -4.06
CA LYS A 146 4.01 -16.86 -2.97
C LYS A 146 2.90 -16.77 -1.93
N GLU A 147 2.74 -17.83 -1.14
CA GLU A 147 1.74 -17.87 -0.08
C GLU A 147 2.08 -16.89 1.06
N TRP A 148 1.11 -16.10 1.50
CA TRP A 148 1.29 -15.10 2.55
C TRP A 148 1.14 -15.75 3.94
N ASP A 149 1.95 -15.32 4.88
CA ASP A 149 1.76 -15.59 6.30
C ASP A 149 0.84 -14.51 6.88
N PHE A 150 -0.38 -14.91 7.26
CA PHE A 150 -1.40 -14.01 7.81
C PHE A 150 -1.28 -13.83 9.33
N THR A 151 -0.24 -14.37 9.95
CA THR A 151 -0.06 -14.26 11.41
C THR A 151 0.49 -12.89 11.79
N GLU A 152 -0.08 -12.25 12.80
CA GLU A 152 0.45 -10.99 13.36
C GLU A 152 1.90 -11.14 13.83
N LYS A 153 2.28 -12.33 14.33
CA LYS A 153 3.67 -12.66 14.72
C LYS A 153 4.65 -12.58 13.56
N SER A 154 4.20 -12.86 12.34
CA SER A 154 5.00 -12.71 11.13
C SER A 154 5.04 -11.26 10.64
N GLY A 155 4.29 -10.34 11.26
CA GLY A 155 4.17 -8.95 10.84
C GLY A 155 3.11 -8.72 9.77
N PHE A 156 2.09 -9.58 9.68
CA PHE A 156 0.92 -9.31 8.83
C PHE A 156 0.14 -8.12 9.38
N GLU A 157 -0.14 -7.15 8.53
CA GLU A 157 -0.93 -5.97 8.85
C GLU A 157 -1.76 -5.57 7.63
N SER A 158 -3.05 -5.29 7.83
CA SER A 158 -3.95 -4.82 6.77
C SER A 158 -4.94 -3.84 7.38
N ILE A 159 -4.53 -2.57 7.49
CA ILE A 159 -5.25 -1.53 8.21
C ILE A 159 -5.45 -0.32 7.31
N PHE A 160 -6.64 0.28 7.38
CA PHE A 160 -6.90 1.58 6.77
C PHE A 160 -7.29 2.59 7.85
N HIS A 161 -6.45 3.59 8.09
CA HIS A 161 -6.67 4.59 9.12
C HIS A 161 -6.16 5.96 8.68
N LYS A 162 -6.93 7.02 8.97
CA LYS A 162 -6.58 8.43 8.64
C LYS A 162 -6.14 8.61 7.18
N GLY A 163 -6.82 7.94 6.25
CA GLY A 163 -6.50 8.04 4.82
C GLY A 163 -5.25 7.27 4.41
N ILE A 164 -4.74 6.33 5.22
CA ILE A 164 -3.55 5.54 4.90
C ILE A 164 -3.92 4.07 4.91
N LEU A 165 -3.72 3.40 3.79
CA LEU A 165 -3.80 1.95 3.67
C LEU A 165 -2.41 1.37 3.92
N GLN A 166 -2.29 0.57 4.98
CA GLN A 166 -1.09 -0.18 5.32
C GLN A 166 -1.38 -1.66 5.05
N LEU A 167 -0.66 -2.23 4.09
CA LEU A 167 -0.71 -3.66 3.80
C LEU A 167 0.70 -4.23 3.86
N TYR A 168 0.97 -4.96 4.95
CA TYR A 168 2.25 -5.61 5.21
C TYR A 168 2.02 -7.12 5.25
N PHE A 169 2.85 -7.85 4.54
CA PHE A 169 2.84 -9.30 4.62
C PHE A 169 4.23 -9.87 4.33
N ASN A 170 4.52 -10.98 4.98
CA ASN A 170 5.65 -11.82 4.66
C ASN A 170 5.16 -13.12 4.02
N PHE A 171 6.03 -13.76 3.25
CA PHE A 171 5.77 -15.06 2.68
C PHE A 171 5.97 -16.16 3.72
N LYS A 172 5.18 -17.22 3.60
CA LYS A 172 5.38 -18.41 4.43
C LYS A 172 6.75 -19.00 4.14
N LYS A 173 7.48 -19.30 5.21
CA LYS A 173 8.72 -20.08 5.11
C LYS A 173 8.38 -21.49 4.65
N PRO A 174 9.17 -22.08 3.75
CA PRO A 174 9.00 -23.49 3.39
C PRO A 174 9.09 -24.33 4.67
N LYS A 175 8.08 -25.19 4.90
CA LYS A 175 8.13 -26.15 6.00
C LYS A 175 9.16 -27.22 5.64
N PHE A 176 10.32 -27.19 6.28
CA PHE A 176 11.23 -28.33 6.22
C PHE A 176 10.51 -29.54 6.82
N ARG A 177 10.27 -30.55 6.00
CA ARG A 177 9.96 -31.89 6.50
C ARG A 177 11.31 -32.51 6.86
N ILE A 178 11.49 -32.76 8.16
CA ILE A 178 12.58 -33.62 8.68
C ILE A 178 12.31 -35.05 8.21
#